data_AF-Q8SU55-F1
#
_entry.id   AF-Q8SU55-F1
#
_cell.length_a   1.000
_cell.length_b   1.000
_cell.length_c   1.000
_cell.angle_alpha   90.00
_cell.angle_beta   90.00
_cell.angle_gamma   90.00
#
_symmetry.space_group_name_H-M   'P 1'
#
loop_
_entity.id
_entity.type
_entity.pdbx_description
1 polymer ?
#
loop_
_entity_poly.entity_id
_entity_poly.type
_entity_poly.pdbx_seq_one_letter_code
_entity_poly.pdbx_strand_id
1 'polypeptide(L)'
;MDRWIRSFLKIKQNHADPSDYEKFFTSSRNYLAKNPSCHSEVSKTLVEALATFKNVQLLSMAYRLLCCVSVELEIPESTLKRHFKNSYLREYMFPLVSKLGLRLFDSILLRLLHKPHYECKSFFDLMKSRRGWALEFLCLESRELARKQMMLMVHTGMFHNLDYFITFFGSRDRSLSFLAFETFMLFMEELVLIERNGKQEGKEWPAMVHKGASFSVWCNLEDAWISLEPCLEVESPSNFLIHFIDFMCEKEKLRKLIAAGNRNEVEAILKRYVDLKEPVSIPSSRWISTSPRRVALSKEEEDVEDTCFEYLFSGRTYKDAADCIEI
;
A
#
# COMPACT_ATOMS: atom_id res chain seq x y z
N MET A 1 -31.10 -6.12 7.41
CA MET A 1 -30.23 -5.65 6.31
C MET A 1 -30.83 -5.78 4.91
N ASP A 2 -31.41 -6.93 4.53
CA ASP A 2 -31.98 -7.16 3.19
C ASP A 2 -32.92 -6.03 2.70
N ARG A 3 -33.91 -5.64 3.52
CA ARG A 3 -34.80 -4.48 3.25
C ARG A 3 -34.03 -3.21 2.91
N TRP A 4 -32.97 -2.91 3.67
CA TRP A 4 -32.25 -1.65 3.56
C TRP A 4 -31.37 -1.58 2.31
N ILE A 5 -30.63 -2.65 2.01
CA ILE A 5 -29.76 -2.67 0.83
C ILE A 5 -30.56 -2.66 -0.47
N ARG A 6 -31.73 -3.31 -0.50
CA ARG A 6 -32.67 -3.22 -1.64
C ARG A 6 -33.28 -1.83 -1.79
N SER A 7 -33.36 -1.09 -0.68
CA SER A 7 -33.87 0.27 -0.66
C SER A 7 -32.78 1.33 -0.89
N PHE A 8 -31.56 0.96 -1.28
CA PHE A 8 -30.40 1.87 -1.36
C PHE A 8 -30.70 3.20 -2.05
N LEU A 9 -31.43 3.19 -3.16
CA LEU A 9 -31.84 4.38 -3.92
C LEU A 9 -32.67 5.40 -3.11
N LYS A 10 -33.29 4.98 -2.02
CA LYS A 10 -34.12 5.81 -1.14
C LYS A 10 -33.33 6.52 -0.04
N ILE A 11 -32.03 6.26 0.09
CA ILE A 11 -31.18 6.96 1.07
C ILE A 11 -31.19 8.46 0.74
N LYS A 12 -31.39 9.30 1.76
CA LYS A 12 -31.35 10.75 1.56
C LYS A 12 -29.92 11.21 1.25
N GLN A 13 -29.80 11.98 0.19
CA GLN A 13 -28.52 12.45 -0.35
C GLN A 13 -27.93 13.66 0.40
N ASN A 14 -28.72 14.30 1.26
CA ASN A 14 -28.34 15.45 2.08
C ASN A 14 -28.30 15.08 3.57
N HIS A 15 -27.98 13.82 3.87
CA HIS A 15 -27.83 13.34 5.24
C HIS A 15 -26.73 14.12 5.98
N ALA A 16 -27.00 14.51 7.22
CA ALA A 16 -26.16 15.45 7.95
C ALA A 16 -24.83 14.85 8.43
N ASP A 17 -24.79 13.53 8.68
CA ASP A 17 -23.61 12.84 9.22
C ASP A 17 -23.05 11.81 8.22
N PRO A 18 -21.94 12.11 7.51
CA PRO A 18 -21.33 11.16 6.58
C PRO A 18 -20.85 9.84 7.21
N SER A 19 -20.60 9.79 8.53
CA SER A 19 -20.14 8.57 9.21
C SER A 19 -21.19 7.47 9.22
N ASP A 20 -22.47 7.85 9.17
CA ASP A 20 -23.59 6.95 9.08
C ASP A 20 -23.60 6.16 7.75
N TYR A 21 -23.07 6.74 6.67
CA TYR A 21 -22.87 6.02 5.41
C TYR A 21 -21.80 4.94 5.54
N GLU A 22 -20.74 5.16 6.32
CA GLU A 22 -19.70 4.15 6.54
C GLU A 22 -20.22 3.00 7.41
N LYS A 23 -21.02 3.29 8.45
CA LYS A 23 -21.70 2.24 9.23
C LYS A 23 -22.58 1.37 8.34
N PHE A 24 -23.40 2.01 7.50
CA PHE A 24 -24.25 1.32 6.54
C PHE A 24 -23.43 0.48 5.54
N PHE A 25 -22.34 1.04 5.01
CA PHE A 25 -21.43 0.32 4.12
C PHE A 25 -20.89 -0.95 4.78
N THR A 26 -20.39 -0.88 6.02
CA THR A 26 -19.84 -2.03 6.74
C THR A 26 -20.88 -3.13 6.93
N SER A 27 -22.10 -2.78 7.38
CA SER A 27 -23.19 -3.74 7.55
C SER A 27 -23.63 -4.34 6.21
N SER A 28 -23.72 -3.53 5.14
CA SER A 28 -24.08 -4.00 3.79
C SER A 28 -23.02 -4.93 3.20
N ARG A 29 -21.73 -4.61 3.36
CA ARG A 29 -20.62 -5.47 2.94
C ARG A 29 -20.69 -6.84 3.61
N ASN A 30 -20.86 -6.85 4.93
CA ASN A 30 -20.95 -8.09 5.70
C ASN A 30 -22.19 -8.91 5.30
N TYR A 31 -23.31 -8.24 5.05
CA TYR A 31 -24.53 -8.87 4.55
C TYR A 31 -24.32 -9.52 3.17
N LEU A 32 -23.72 -8.81 2.21
CA LEU A 32 -23.45 -9.35 0.87
C LEU A 32 -22.53 -10.57 0.91
N ALA A 33 -21.46 -10.52 1.72
CA ALA A 33 -20.54 -11.65 1.87
C ALA A 33 -21.25 -12.94 2.35
N LYS A 34 -22.30 -12.80 3.20
CA LYS A 34 -23.09 -13.92 3.73
C LYS A 34 -24.26 -14.34 2.82
N ASN A 35 -24.65 -13.51 1.84
CA ASN A 35 -25.87 -13.73 1.04
C ASN A 35 -25.62 -13.61 -0.48
N PRO A 36 -24.84 -14.52 -1.11
CA PRO A 36 -24.56 -14.43 -2.55
C PRO A 36 -25.79 -14.48 -3.46
N SER A 37 -26.89 -15.09 -2.99
CA SER A 37 -28.15 -15.22 -3.75
C SER A 37 -28.80 -13.88 -4.08
N CYS A 38 -28.55 -12.82 -3.30
CA CYS A 38 -29.12 -11.49 -3.55
C CYS A 38 -28.27 -10.62 -4.49
N HIS A 39 -27.06 -11.06 -4.86
CA HIS A 39 -26.09 -10.24 -5.60
C HIS A 39 -26.64 -9.70 -6.92
N SER A 40 -27.40 -10.50 -7.68
CA SER A 40 -27.96 -10.06 -8.96
C SER A 40 -28.90 -8.87 -8.79
N GLU A 41 -29.84 -8.94 -7.86
CA GLU A 41 -30.81 -7.86 -7.65
C GLU A 41 -30.14 -6.62 -7.03
N VAL A 42 -29.31 -6.81 -6.00
CA VAL A 42 -28.60 -5.70 -5.37
C VAL A 42 -27.68 -4.99 -6.36
N SER A 43 -27.01 -5.72 -7.26
CA SER A 43 -26.16 -5.10 -8.28
C SER A 43 -26.94 -4.15 -9.18
N LYS A 44 -28.17 -4.51 -9.59
CA LYS A 44 -29.03 -3.63 -10.41
C LYS A 44 -29.34 -2.34 -9.68
N THR A 45 -29.74 -2.42 -8.41
CA THR A 45 -30.01 -1.25 -7.56
C THR A 45 -28.77 -0.36 -7.41
N LEU A 46 -27.58 -0.96 -7.21
CA LEU A 46 -26.33 -0.21 -7.07
C LEU A 46 -25.89 0.45 -8.39
N VAL A 47 -26.07 -0.22 -9.53
CA VAL A 47 -25.78 0.36 -10.86
C VAL A 47 -26.73 1.51 -11.15
N GLU A 48 -28.02 1.37 -10.84
CA GLU A 48 -28.99 2.46 -10.96
C GLU A 48 -28.62 3.64 -10.05
N ALA A 49 -28.11 3.36 -8.84
CA ALA A 49 -27.66 4.40 -7.93
C ALA A 49 -26.50 5.23 -8.50
N LEU A 50 -25.62 4.63 -9.31
CA LEU A 50 -24.57 5.38 -10.02
C LEU A 50 -25.16 6.37 -11.04
N ALA A 51 -26.31 6.09 -11.64
CA ALA A 51 -26.96 7.03 -12.55
C ALA A 51 -27.69 8.16 -11.79
N THR A 52 -28.30 7.81 -10.65
CA THR A 52 -29.27 8.65 -9.93
C THR A 52 -28.64 9.57 -8.88
N PHE A 53 -27.62 9.09 -8.16
CA PHE A 53 -27.02 9.86 -7.07
C PHE A 53 -26.13 10.99 -7.57
N LYS A 54 -26.24 12.13 -6.89
CA LYS A 54 -25.35 13.29 -7.01
C LYS A 54 -24.37 13.37 -5.84
N ASN A 55 -24.74 12.81 -4.68
CA ASN A 55 -23.87 12.77 -3.51
C ASN A 55 -22.66 11.84 -3.76
N VAL A 56 -21.46 12.42 -3.66
CA VAL A 56 -20.20 11.74 -3.94
C VAL A 56 -19.91 10.59 -2.97
N GLN A 57 -20.35 10.67 -1.70
CA GLN A 57 -20.19 9.59 -0.73
C GLN A 57 -21.10 8.40 -1.01
N LEU A 58 -22.35 8.65 -1.42
CA LEU A 58 -23.23 7.57 -1.83
C LEU A 58 -22.73 6.89 -3.11
N LEU A 59 -22.16 7.67 -4.04
CA LEU A 59 -21.52 7.14 -5.23
C LEU A 59 -20.27 6.30 -4.89
N SER A 60 -19.39 6.76 -3.99
CA SER A 60 -18.23 5.98 -3.55
C SER A 60 -18.64 4.69 -2.85
N MET A 61 -19.68 4.74 -2.01
CA MET A 61 -20.27 3.56 -1.36
C MET A 61 -20.83 2.58 -2.38
N ALA A 62 -21.56 3.05 -3.40
CA ALA A 62 -22.07 2.19 -4.48
C ALA A 62 -20.92 1.46 -5.21
N TYR A 63 -19.85 2.17 -5.57
CA TYR A 63 -18.67 1.56 -6.19
C TYR A 63 -18.00 0.49 -5.30
N ARG A 64 -17.86 0.77 -4.00
CA ARG A 64 -17.29 -0.19 -3.04
C ARG A 64 -18.17 -1.43 -2.88
N LEU A 65 -19.49 -1.27 -2.79
CA LEU A 65 -20.43 -2.40 -2.68
C LEU A 65 -20.48 -3.23 -3.98
N LEU A 66 -20.36 -2.61 -5.15
CA LEU A 66 -20.24 -3.33 -6.43
C LEU A 66 -18.97 -4.19 -6.50
N CYS A 67 -17.92 -3.85 -5.75
CA CYS A 67 -16.76 -4.72 -5.62
C CYS A 67 -17.08 -6.01 -4.81
N CYS A 68 -18.07 -5.97 -3.93
CA CYS A 68 -18.45 -7.08 -3.06
C CYS A 68 -19.41 -8.11 -3.70
N VAL A 69 -20.07 -7.77 -4.81
CA VAL A 69 -20.99 -8.69 -5.49
C VAL A 69 -20.28 -9.58 -6.51
N SER A 70 -20.64 -10.86 -6.58
CA SER A 70 -20.03 -11.85 -7.49
C SER A 70 -20.90 -12.11 -8.71
N VAL A 71 -21.27 -11.05 -9.43
CA VAL A 71 -22.06 -11.11 -10.67
C VAL A 71 -21.41 -10.25 -11.75
N GLU A 72 -21.74 -10.53 -13.01
CA GLU A 72 -21.38 -9.66 -14.12
C GLU A 72 -22.07 -8.30 -13.96
N LEU A 73 -21.31 -7.22 -14.19
CA LEU A 73 -21.77 -5.87 -13.96
C LEU A 73 -21.90 -5.11 -15.28
N GLU A 74 -23.12 -4.70 -15.59
CA GLU A 74 -23.42 -3.88 -16.76
C GLU A 74 -23.50 -2.41 -16.35
N ILE A 75 -22.34 -1.74 -16.27
CA ILE A 75 -22.28 -0.30 -15.94
C ILE A 75 -22.10 0.50 -17.23
N PRO A 76 -22.99 1.47 -17.53
CA PRO A 76 -22.83 2.30 -18.71
C PRO A 76 -21.49 3.04 -18.74
N GLU A 77 -20.77 2.95 -19.86
CA GLU A 77 -19.47 3.63 -20.02
C GLU A 77 -19.56 5.14 -19.78
N SER A 78 -20.67 5.77 -20.18
CA SER A 78 -20.91 7.20 -19.99
C SER A 78 -20.90 7.57 -18.51
N THR A 79 -21.52 6.76 -17.65
CA THR A 79 -21.52 6.90 -16.19
C THR A 79 -20.11 6.76 -15.64
N LEU A 80 -19.37 5.72 -16.05
CA LEU A 80 -17.99 5.52 -15.64
C LEU A 80 -17.09 6.70 -16.05
N LYS A 81 -17.13 7.13 -17.31
CA LYS A 81 -16.36 8.28 -17.82
C LYS A 81 -16.67 9.57 -17.07
N ARG A 82 -17.95 9.81 -16.75
CA ARG A 82 -18.38 10.97 -15.99
C ARG A 82 -17.77 10.98 -14.59
N HIS A 83 -17.85 9.86 -13.87
CA HIS A 83 -17.37 9.78 -12.49
C HIS A 83 -15.84 9.75 -12.39
N PHE A 84 -15.15 9.14 -13.35
CA PHE A 84 -13.69 9.04 -13.35
C PHE A 84 -12.97 10.40 -13.47
N LYS A 85 -13.68 11.44 -13.94
CA LYS A 85 -13.19 12.82 -13.94
C LYS A 85 -13.04 13.39 -12.53
N ASN A 86 -13.85 12.94 -11.57
CA ASN A 86 -13.75 13.33 -10.17
C ASN A 86 -12.60 12.55 -9.50
N SER A 87 -11.61 13.27 -8.97
CA SER A 87 -10.42 12.67 -8.35
C SER A 87 -10.75 11.83 -7.12
N TYR A 88 -11.74 12.23 -6.32
CA TYR A 88 -12.18 11.51 -5.13
C TYR A 88 -12.84 10.18 -5.52
N LEU A 89 -13.81 10.21 -6.44
CA LEU A 89 -14.48 8.99 -6.89
C LEU A 89 -13.52 8.00 -7.55
N ARG A 90 -12.51 8.51 -8.25
CA ARG A 90 -11.53 7.67 -8.96
C ARG A 90 -10.86 6.64 -8.06
N GLU A 91 -10.51 7.02 -6.83
CA GLU A 91 -9.91 6.11 -5.85
C GLU A 91 -10.77 4.88 -5.60
N TYR A 92 -12.08 5.08 -5.43
CA TYR A 92 -13.06 4.01 -5.20
C TYR A 92 -13.44 3.24 -6.47
N MET A 93 -13.18 3.82 -7.65
CA MET A 93 -13.40 3.16 -8.93
C MET A 93 -12.27 2.20 -9.31
N PHE A 94 -11.02 2.45 -8.88
CA PHE A 94 -9.89 1.60 -9.28
C PHE A 94 -10.05 0.11 -8.96
N PRO A 95 -10.53 -0.30 -7.77
CA PRO A 95 -10.77 -1.71 -7.48
C PRO A 95 -11.78 -2.34 -8.46
N LEU A 96 -12.82 -1.60 -8.83
CA LEU A 96 -13.82 -2.07 -9.78
C LEU A 96 -13.28 -2.13 -11.21
N VAL A 97 -12.49 -1.14 -11.63
CA VAL A 97 -11.78 -1.13 -12.92
C VAL A 97 -10.87 -2.35 -13.03
N SER A 98 -10.15 -2.69 -11.95
CA SER A 98 -9.30 -3.87 -11.87
C SER A 98 -10.13 -5.16 -12.01
N LYS A 99 -11.16 -5.29 -11.17
CA LYS A 99 -12.06 -6.46 -11.12
C LYS A 99 -12.72 -6.76 -12.47
N LEU A 100 -13.15 -5.72 -13.17
CA LEU A 100 -13.83 -5.84 -14.47
C LEU A 100 -12.86 -5.83 -15.66
N GLY A 101 -11.55 -5.72 -15.43
CA GLY A 101 -10.54 -5.70 -16.48
C GLY A 101 -10.65 -4.52 -17.47
N LEU A 102 -11.34 -3.44 -17.10
CA LEU A 102 -11.70 -2.37 -18.03
C LEU A 102 -10.47 -1.66 -18.60
N ARG A 103 -10.41 -1.58 -19.94
CA ARG A 103 -9.36 -0.85 -20.68
C ARG A 103 -9.72 0.59 -21.05
N LEU A 104 -10.94 1.00 -20.70
CA LEU A 104 -11.51 2.29 -21.03
C LEU A 104 -10.67 3.49 -20.55
N PHE A 105 -9.90 3.31 -19.47
CA PHE A 105 -9.15 4.36 -18.80
C PHE A 105 -7.64 4.27 -19.02
N ASP A 106 -7.17 3.36 -19.86
CA ASP A 106 -5.76 3.01 -20.00
C ASP A 106 -4.85 4.23 -20.24
N SER A 107 -5.23 5.13 -21.15
CA SER A 107 -4.46 6.36 -21.43
C SER A 107 -4.35 7.29 -20.21
N ILE A 108 -5.41 7.40 -19.42
CA ILE A 108 -5.42 8.21 -18.20
C ILE A 108 -4.58 7.52 -17.12
N LEU A 109 -4.70 6.20 -16.97
CA LEU A 109 -3.95 5.41 -16.00
C LEU A 109 -2.45 5.46 -16.27
N LEU A 110 -2.01 5.33 -17.52
CA LEU A 110 -0.61 5.47 -17.92
C LEU A 110 -0.05 6.85 -17.61
N ARG A 111 -0.81 7.91 -17.90
CA ARG A 111 -0.44 9.28 -17.53
C ARG A 111 -0.38 9.47 -16.01
N LEU A 112 -1.31 8.86 -15.27
CA LEU A 112 -1.28 8.87 -13.81
C LEU A 112 -0.05 8.14 -13.31
N LEU A 113 0.35 7.00 -13.88
CA LEU A 113 1.55 6.25 -13.50
C LEU A 113 2.81 7.11 -13.58
N HIS A 114 2.95 7.90 -14.64
CA HIS A 114 4.09 8.80 -14.86
C HIS A 114 3.99 10.15 -14.14
N LYS A 115 2.90 10.43 -13.40
CA LYS A 115 2.76 11.66 -12.61
C LYS A 115 3.46 11.49 -11.25
N PRO A 116 4.58 12.19 -10.96
CA PRO A 116 5.40 11.94 -9.76
C PRO A 116 4.62 12.00 -8.45
N HIS A 117 3.81 13.04 -8.27
CA HIS A 117 3.09 13.31 -7.01
C HIS A 117 1.73 12.60 -6.91
N TYR A 118 1.40 11.68 -7.81
CA TYR A 118 0.14 10.93 -7.72
C TYR A 118 0.36 9.63 -6.94
N GLU A 119 0.03 9.65 -5.65
CA GLU A 119 0.13 8.52 -4.73
C GLU A 119 -1.26 8.15 -4.22
N CYS A 120 -1.76 6.98 -4.62
CA CYS A 120 -3.05 6.46 -4.18
C CYS A 120 -2.95 4.94 -4.06
N LYS A 121 -3.23 4.39 -2.89
CA LYS A 121 -3.11 2.95 -2.61
C LYS A 121 -3.90 2.10 -3.59
N SER A 122 -5.17 2.45 -3.83
CA SER A 122 -6.03 1.71 -4.77
C SER A 122 -5.54 1.79 -6.21
N PHE A 123 -4.83 2.86 -6.59
CA PHE A 123 -4.16 2.94 -7.89
C PHE A 123 -2.98 1.97 -7.98
N PHE A 124 -2.15 1.89 -6.94
CA PHE A 124 -1.04 0.92 -6.91
C PHE A 124 -1.55 -0.52 -6.89
N ASP A 125 -2.62 -0.81 -6.16
CA ASP A 125 -3.27 -2.13 -6.18
C ASP A 125 -3.81 -2.50 -7.57
N LEU A 126 -4.37 -1.53 -8.31
CA LEU A 126 -4.76 -1.74 -9.71
C LEU A 126 -3.57 -2.13 -10.59
N MET A 127 -2.37 -1.59 -10.35
CA MET A 127 -1.18 -1.91 -11.13
C MET A 127 -0.75 -3.38 -11.01
N LYS A 128 -1.18 -4.11 -9.96
CA LYS A 128 -1.00 -5.59 -9.88
C LYS A 128 -1.63 -6.30 -11.08
N SER A 129 -2.79 -5.82 -11.55
CA SER A 129 -3.48 -6.34 -12.75
C SER A 129 -2.89 -5.82 -14.07
N ARG A 130 -1.96 -4.86 -14.02
CA ARG A 130 -1.28 -4.22 -15.16
C ARG A 130 0.23 -4.41 -15.06
N ARG A 131 0.66 -5.63 -14.71
CA ARG A 131 2.06 -5.99 -14.42
C ARG A 131 3.05 -5.51 -15.48
N GLY A 132 2.72 -5.62 -16.77
CA GLY A 132 3.60 -5.15 -17.86
C GLY A 132 3.96 -3.67 -17.73
N TRP A 133 2.97 -2.80 -17.56
CA TRP A 133 3.21 -1.36 -17.37
C TRP A 133 3.96 -1.05 -16.09
N ALA A 134 3.65 -1.78 -15.00
CA ALA A 134 4.33 -1.59 -13.73
C ALA A 134 5.83 -1.91 -13.87
N LEU A 135 6.18 -3.03 -14.52
CA LEU A 135 7.58 -3.41 -14.74
C LEU A 135 8.29 -2.43 -15.66
N GLU A 136 7.68 -2.03 -16.78
CA GLU A 136 8.23 -1.00 -17.68
C GLU A 136 8.51 0.30 -16.94
N PHE A 137 7.58 0.74 -16.08
CA PHE A 137 7.75 1.94 -15.27
C PHE A 137 8.86 1.81 -14.22
N LEU A 138 9.02 0.64 -13.60
CA LEU A 138 10.09 0.38 -12.62
C LEU A 138 11.49 0.34 -13.25
N CYS A 139 11.60 0.06 -14.55
CA CYS A 139 12.88 0.11 -15.27
C CYS A 139 13.40 1.53 -15.51
N LEU A 140 12.58 2.57 -15.33
CA LEU A 140 13.00 3.95 -15.61
C LEU A 140 13.98 4.46 -14.55
N GLU A 141 15.18 4.88 -14.95
CA GLU A 141 16.15 5.51 -14.05
C GLU A 141 15.92 7.03 -13.98
N SER A 142 14.80 7.44 -13.38
CA SER A 142 14.46 8.85 -13.19
C SER A 142 14.28 9.18 -11.71
N ARG A 143 15.12 10.08 -11.19
CA ARG A 143 15.07 10.47 -9.77
C ARG A 143 13.73 11.07 -9.38
N GLU A 144 13.09 11.82 -10.28
CA GLU A 144 11.77 12.42 -10.04
C GLU A 144 10.67 11.37 -9.82
N LEU A 145 10.84 10.18 -10.39
CA LEU A 145 9.90 9.06 -10.27
C LEU A 145 10.27 8.07 -9.16
N ALA A 146 11.49 8.15 -8.61
CA ALA A 146 12.03 7.17 -7.66
C ALA A 146 11.13 6.91 -6.46
N ARG A 147 10.60 7.98 -5.85
CA ARG A 147 9.64 7.87 -4.74
C ARG A 147 8.42 7.04 -5.13
N LYS A 148 7.82 7.35 -6.28
CA LYS A 148 6.63 6.67 -6.74
C LYS A 148 6.89 5.22 -7.15
N GLN A 149 8.03 4.95 -7.77
CA GLN A 149 8.47 3.60 -8.10
C GLN A 149 8.63 2.75 -6.83
N MET A 150 9.26 3.29 -5.78
CA MET A 150 9.36 2.58 -4.51
C MET A 150 8.01 2.41 -3.80
N MET A 151 7.12 3.41 -3.83
CA MET A 151 5.74 3.24 -3.34
C MET A 151 4.99 2.13 -4.11
N LEU A 152 5.18 2.06 -5.43
CA LEU A 152 4.63 0.98 -6.25
C LEU A 152 5.19 -0.38 -5.80
N MET A 153 6.49 -0.51 -5.58
CA MET A 153 7.11 -1.75 -5.07
C MET A 153 6.54 -2.13 -3.69
N VAL A 154 6.47 -1.20 -2.74
CA VAL A 154 5.92 -1.42 -1.39
C VAL A 154 4.48 -1.92 -1.45
N HIS A 155 3.62 -1.33 -2.29
CA HIS A 155 2.23 -1.72 -2.38
C HIS A 155 1.97 -2.99 -3.21
N THR A 156 2.88 -3.33 -4.13
CA THR A 156 2.66 -4.42 -5.08
C THR A 156 3.51 -5.67 -4.85
N GLY A 157 4.62 -5.57 -4.11
CA GLY A 157 5.63 -6.62 -4.02
C GLY A 157 6.40 -6.85 -5.33
N MET A 158 6.25 -5.97 -6.32
CA MET A 158 6.95 -6.11 -7.61
C MET A 158 8.34 -5.47 -7.52
N PHE A 159 9.30 -6.14 -6.89
CA PHE A 159 10.67 -5.63 -6.77
C PHE A 159 11.41 -5.75 -8.09
N HIS A 160 11.84 -4.61 -8.66
CA HIS A 160 12.54 -4.56 -9.94
C HIS A 160 13.55 -3.40 -9.96
N ASN A 161 14.60 -3.54 -10.77
CA ASN A 161 15.67 -2.55 -10.89
C ASN A 161 16.29 -2.10 -9.55
N LEU A 162 16.46 -3.04 -8.60
CA LEU A 162 16.93 -2.73 -7.25
C LEU A 162 18.35 -2.16 -7.22
N ASP A 163 19.17 -2.46 -8.22
CA ASP A 163 20.50 -1.87 -8.38
C ASP A 163 20.45 -0.33 -8.49
N TYR A 164 19.41 0.22 -9.14
CA TYR A 164 19.19 1.67 -9.15
C TYR A 164 18.72 2.15 -7.77
N PHE A 165 17.78 1.45 -7.14
CA PHE A 165 17.14 1.93 -5.91
C PHE A 165 18.02 1.82 -4.66
N ILE A 166 19.02 0.94 -4.64
CA ILE A 166 19.94 0.80 -3.50
C ILE A 166 20.74 2.08 -3.25
N THR A 167 20.94 2.90 -4.29
CA THR A 167 21.65 4.18 -4.18
C THR A 167 20.91 5.21 -3.31
N PHE A 168 19.59 5.05 -3.11
CA PHE A 168 18.77 5.98 -2.33
C PHE A 168 18.89 5.81 -0.82
N PHE A 169 19.51 4.74 -0.32
CA PHE A 169 19.76 4.56 1.11
C PHE A 169 20.48 5.75 1.74
N GLY A 170 21.37 6.42 1.00
CA GLY A 170 22.05 7.63 1.45
C GLY A 170 21.57 8.92 0.78
N SER A 171 20.34 8.97 0.27
CA SER A 171 19.74 10.21 -0.24
C SER A 171 19.70 11.30 0.82
N ARG A 172 19.95 12.57 0.46
CA ARG A 172 19.73 13.72 1.37
C ARG A 172 18.25 13.92 1.71
N ASP A 173 17.34 13.53 0.81
CA ASP A 173 15.93 13.44 1.11
C ASP A 173 15.68 12.23 2.02
N ARG A 174 15.51 12.51 3.32
CA ARG A 174 15.23 11.50 4.35
C ARG A 174 14.00 10.67 4.04
N SER A 175 12.97 11.25 3.41
CA SER A 175 11.76 10.50 3.05
C SER A 175 12.05 9.46 1.98
N LEU A 176 12.90 9.80 1.01
CA LEU A 176 13.33 8.90 -0.06
C LEU A 176 14.25 7.80 0.46
N SER A 177 15.17 8.16 1.37
CA SER A 177 16.07 7.20 2.03
C SER A 177 15.32 6.23 2.94
N PHE A 178 14.34 6.70 3.71
CA PHE A 178 13.45 5.83 4.48
C PHE A 178 12.62 4.89 3.59
N LEU A 179 12.13 5.39 2.45
CA LEU A 179 11.36 4.57 1.52
C LEU A 179 12.22 3.49 0.83
N ALA A 180 13.51 3.76 0.60
CA ALA A 180 14.48 2.75 0.18
C ALA A 180 14.62 1.66 1.25
N PHE A 181 14.74 2.04 2.52
CA PHE A 181 14.70 1.09 3.64
C PHE A 181 13.42 0.24 3.63
N GLU A 182 12.23 0.84 3.54
CA GLU A 182 10.97 0.08 3.52
C GLU A 182 10.91 -0.89 2.33
N THR A 183 11.35 -0.46 1.16
CA THR A 183 11.38 -1.28 -0.05
C THR A 183 12.29 -2.50 0.13
N PHE A 184 13.52 -2.28 0.59
CA PHE A 184 14.49 -3.35 0.78
C PHE A 184 14.16 -4.27 1.95
N MET A 185 13.53 -3.75 3.02
CA MET A 185 13.00 -4.60 4.09
C MET A 185 12.00 -5.61 3.54
N LEU A 186 11.01 -5.16 2.76
CA LEU A 186 9.99 -6.05 2.18
C LEU A 186 10.62 -7.04 1.18
N PHE A 187 11.54 -6.58 0.34
CA PHE A 187 12.27 -7.43 -0.59
C PHE A 187 13.06 -8.54 0.13
N MET A 188 13.79 -8.18 1.18
CA MET A 188 14.56 -9.12 2.00
C MET A 188 13.65 -10.12 2.71
N GLU A 189 12.54 -9.65 3.30
CA GLU A 189 11.55 -10.53 3.94
C GLU A 189 10.99 -11.57 2.96
N GLU A 190 10.66 -11.16 1.73
CA GLU A 190 10.15 -12.06 0.69
C GLU A 190 11.21 -13.09 0.28
N LEU A 191 12.44 -12.65 0.02
CA LEU A 191 13.55 -13.55 -0.35
C LEU A 191 13.86 -14.58 0.74
N VAL A 192 13.99 -14.13 1.99
CA VAL A 192 14.32 -14.99 3.13
C VAL A 192 13.20 -16.00 3.39
N LEU A 193 11.94 -15.60 3.22
CA LEU A 193 10.80 -16.51 3.36
C LEU A 193 10.82 -17.61 2.28
N ILE A 194 11.09 -17.25 1.02
CA ILE A 194 11.20 -18.21 -0.08
C ILE A 194 12.33 -19.20 0.19
N GLU A 195 13.49 -18.69 0.58
CA GLU A 195 14.67 -19.51 0.84
C GLU A 195 14.48 -20.47 2.02
N ARG A 196 13.90 -20.01 3.14
CA ARG A 196 13.65 -20.84 4.33
C ARG A 196 12.59 -21.93 4.10
N ASN A 197 11.64 -21.69 3.20
CA ASN A 197 10.59 -22.66 2.86
C ASN A 197 11.04 -23.69 1.80
N GLY A 198 12.13 -23.43 1.08
CA GLY A 198 12.75 -24.43 0.19
C GLY A 198 13.38 -25.55 1.01
N LYS A 199 12.98 -26.82 0.75
CA LYS A 199 13.43 -28.00 1.50
C LYS A 199 14.96 -28.03 1.71
N GLN A 200 15.38 -28.00 2.97
CA GLN A 200 16.75 -27.84 3.45
C GLN A 200 17.49 -29.17 3.61
N GLU A 201 17.87 -29.85 2.53
CA GLU A 201 18.86 -30.93 2.62
C GLU A 201 20.11 -30.55 1.82
N GLY A 202 21.24 -30.37 2.52
CA GLY A 202 22.57 -30.22 1.93
C GLY A 202 23.02 -28.80 1.53
N LYS A 203 22.33 -27.73 1.96
CA LYS A 203 22.72 -26.35 1.62
C LYS A 203 23.86 -25.85 2.53
N GLU A 204 24.95 -25.39 1.92
CA GLU A 204 26.05 -24.72 2.62
C GLU A 204 25.64 -23.31 3.03
N TRP A 205 25.97 -22.93 4.27
CA TRP A 205 25.68 -21.62 4.83
C TRP A 205 26.98 -20.84 5.10
N PRO A 206 27.02 -19.52 4.86
CA PRO A 206 25.92 -18.68 4.37
C PRO A 206 25.67 -18.81 2.86
N ALA A 207 24.42 -18.66 2.44
CA ALA A 207 23.99 -18.80 1.06
C ALA A 207 23.64 -17.44 0.45
N MET A 208 24.09 -17.21 -0.80
CA MET A 208 23.68 -16.07 -1.60
C MET A 208 22.32 -16.36 -2.25
N VAL A 209 21.32 -15.55 -1.92
CA VAL A 209 19.93 -15.71 -2.43
C VAL A 209 19.58 -14.72 -3.53
N HIS A 210 20.39 -13.68 -3.70
CA HIS A 210 20.24 -12.72 -4.78
C HIS A 210 21.59 -12.12 -5.18
N LYS A 211 21.79 -11.92 -6.48
CA LYS A 211 22.94 -11.21 -7.03
C LYS A 211 22.46 -10.17 -8.05
N GLY A 212 22.64 -8.90 -7.71
CA GLY A 212 22.55 -7.76 -8.62
C GLY A 212 23.94 -7.33 -9.10
N ALA A 213 23.98 -6.24 -9.86
CA ALA A 213 25.22 -5.64 -10.33
C ALA A 213 26.00 -4.92 -9.22
N SER A 214 25.27 -4.24 -8.31
CA SER A 214 25.85 -3.40 -7.25
C SER A 214 25.82 -4.09 -5.88
N PHE A 215 25.01 -5.14 -5.72
CA PHE A 215 24.85 -5.80 -4.43
C PHE A 215 24.52 -7.28 -4.55
N SER A 216 24.66 -7.98 -3.44
CA SER A 216 24.20 -9.35 -3.25
C SER A 216 23.50 -9.49 -1.91
N VAL A 217 22.48 -10.33 -1.86
CA VAL A 217 21.82 -10.69 -0.61
C VAL A 217 22.32 -12.05 -0.17
N TRP A 218 22.77 -12.10 1.07
CA TRP A 218 23.23 -13.30 1.73
C TRP A 218 22.35 -13.58 2.93
N CYS A 219 22.16 -14.85 3.25
CA CYS A 219 21.48 -15.25 4.46
C CYS A 219 22.10 -16.49 5.07
N ASN A 220 21.84 -16.66 6.36
CA ASN A 220 22.05 -17.89 7.11
C ASN A 220 20.75 -18.27 7.84
N LEU A 221 20.80 -19.27 8.71
CA LEU A 221 19.62 -19.73 9.45
C LEU A 221 18.99 -18.62 10.31
N GLU A 222 19.80 -17.73 10.86
CA GLU A 222 19.36 -16.73 11.84
C GLU A 222 19.13 -15.35 11.22
N ASP A 223 19.87 -15.01 10.17
CA ASP A 223 19.98 -13.63 9.69
C ASP A 223 20.14 -13.50 8.16
N ALA A 224 19.93 -12.29 7.65
CA ALA A 224 20.18 -11.91 6.27
C ALA A 224 20.79 -10.51 6.19
N TRP A 225 21.67 -10.30 5.21
CA TRP A 225 22.39 -9.05 5.01
C TRP A 225 22.62 -8.78 3.52
N ILE A 226 22.95 -7.53 3.23
CA ILE A 226 23.33 -7.05 1.91
C ILE A 226 24.84 -6.83 1.89
N SER A 227 25.52 -7.43 0.92
CA SER A 227 26.91 -7.11 0.58
C SER A 227 26.94 -6.20 -0.64
N LEU A 228 27.74 -5.14 -0.60
CA LEU A 228 27.88 -4.15 -1.67
C LEU A 228 29.22 -4.34 -2.39
N GLU A 229 29.17 -4.53 -3.70
CA GLU A 229 30.34 -4.62 -4.57
C GLU A 229 29.96 -4.03 -5.94
N PRO A 230 30.39 -2.80 -6.28
CA PRO A 230 31.31 -1.91 -5.56
C PRO A 230 30.68 -1.16 -4.36
N CYS A 231 31.49 -0.39 -3.63
CA CYS A 231 31.00 0.57 -2.64
C CYS A 231 30.05 1.60 -3.30
N LEU A 232 28.99 1.98 -2.58
CA LEU A 232 28.01 2.95 -3.08
C LEU A 232 28.50 4.38 -2.87
N GLU A 233 28.26 5.24 -3.86
CA GLU A 233 28.32 6.68 -3.66
C GLU A 233 26.99 7.17 -3.09
N VAL A 234 27.06 7.92 -1.99
CA VAL A 234 25.88 8.42 -1.29
C VAL A 234 25.96 9.92 -1.02
N GLU A 235 24.80 10.57 -0.99
CA GLU A 235 24.70 12.02 -0.76
C GLU A 235 24.78 12.41 0.73
N SER A 236 24.46 11.46 1.60
CA SER A 236 24.49 11.59 3.06
C SER A 236 24.86 10.25 3.70
N PRO A 237 26.11 10.08 4.16
CA PRO A 237 26.55 8.92 4.93
C PRO A 237 25.76 8.71 6.22
N SER A 238 25.25 9.79 6.82
CA SER A 238 24.44 9.72 8.04
C SER A 238 23.08 9.06 7.77
N ASN A 239 22.38 9.46 6.69
CA ASN A 239 21.14 8.79 6.29
C ASN A 239 21.40 7.34 5.88
N PHE A 240 22.49 7.08 5.15
CA PHE A 240 22.90 5.71 4.83
C PHE A 240 23.08 4.86 6.08
N LEU A 241 23.84 5.34 7.08
CA LEU A 241 24.03 4.61 8.33
C LEU A 241 22.68 4.31 9.02
N ILE A 242 21.80 5.30 9.12
CA ILE A 242 20.51 5.16 9.81
C ILE A 242 19.64 4.10 9.11
N HIS A 243 19.57 4.15 7.79
CA HIS A 243 18.63 3.35 7.01
C HIS A 243 19.20 2.04 6.49
N PHE A 244 20.53 1.85 6.47
CA PHE A 244 21.16 0.63 5.96
C PHE A 244 21.66 -0.32 7.06
N ILE A 245 21.78 0.13 8.32
CA ILE A 245 22.38 -0.67 9.41
C ILE A 245 21.72 -2.04 9.57
N ASP A 246 20.39 -2.14 9.41
CA ASP A 246 19.67 -3.40 9.58
C ASP A 246 20.01 -4.46 8.51
N PHE A 247 20.60 -4.03 7.38
CA PHE A 247 21.06 -4.90 6.30
C PHE A 247 22.56 -5.20 6.36
N MET A 248 23.30 -4.69 7.34
CA MET A 248 24.74 -4.93 7.44
C MET A 248 25.04 -6.22 8.22
N CYS A 249 26.07 -6.96 7.80
CA CYS A 249 26.57 -8.11 8.55
C CYS A 249 27.08 -7.69 9.95
N GLU A 250 27.62 -6.48 10.08
CA GLU A 250 28.18 -5.94 11.32
C GLU A 250 27.16 -5.18 12.19
N LYS A 251 25.84 -5.29 11.94
CA LYS A 251 24.81 -4.45 12.58
C LYS A 251 24.87 -4.42 14.10
N GLU A 252 25.07 -5.56 14.75
CA GLU A 252 25.17 -5.64 16.22
C GLU A 252 26.44 -4.96 16.76
N LYS A 253 27.56 -5.06 16.02
CA LYS A 253 28.79 -4.36 16.35
C LYS A 253 28.60 -2.85 16.17
N LEU A 254 28.00 -2.41 15.07
CA LEU A 254 27.71 -1.00 14.81
C LEU A 254 26.80 -0.38 15.87
N ARG A 255 25.73 -1.08 16.29
CA ARG A 255 24.84 -0.61 17.36
C ARG A 255 25.59 -0.35 18.67
N LYS A 256 26.55 -1.22 19.03
CA LYS A 256 27.42 -1.04 20.21
C LYS A 256 28.36 0.16 20.06
N LEU A 257 28.99 0.32 18.88
CA LEU A 257 29.91 1.44 18.62
C LEU A 257 29.21 2.79 18.61
N ILE A 258 28.00 2.86 18.03
CA ILE A 258 27.14 4.04 18.06
C ILE A 258 26.77 4.40 19.50
N ALA A 259 26.35 3.41 20.31
CA ALA A 259 26.02 3.63 21.71
C ALA A 259 27.23 4.10 22.55
N ALA A 260 28.44 3.66 22.20
CA ALA A 260 29.69 4.09 22.82
C ALA A 260 30.25 5.42 22.26
N GLY A 261 29.61 6.02 21.23
CA GLY A 261 30.10 7.24 20.59
C GLY A 261 31.41 7.05 19.81
N ASN A 262 31.79 5.83 19.43
CA ASN A 262 33.05 5.52 18.77
C ASN A 262 32.99 5.78 17.26
N ARG A 263 33.11 7.05 16.87
CA ARG A 263 32.99 7.51 15.48
C ARG A 263 33.99 6.87 14.53
N ASN A 264 35.26 6.78 14.93
CA ASN A 264 36.31 6.30 14.04
C ASN A 264 36.07 4.85 13.63
N GLU A 265 35.61 3.99 14.55
CA GLU A 265 35.28 2.61 14.25
C GLU A 265 33.97 2.47 13.44
N VAL A 266 32.98 3.33 13.67
CA VAL A 266 31.76 3.39 12.83
C VAL A 266 32.12 3.73 11.40
N GLU A 267 32.94 4.77 11.18
CA GLU A 267 33.40 5.17 9.85
C GLU A 267 34.25 4.08 9.18
N ALA A 268 35.09 3.37 9.94
CA ALA A 268 35.90 2.27 9.41
C ALA A 268 35.03 1.11 8.88
N ILE A 269 33.91 0.80 9.54
CA ILE A 269 32.95 -0.19 9.04
C ILE A 269 32.21 0.35 7.81
N LEU A 270 31.72 1.59 7.87
CA LEU A 270 30.96 2.21 6.77
C LEU A 270 31.74 2.31 5.46
N LYS A 271 33.07 2.53 5.52
CA LYS A 271 33.94 2.57 4.32
C LYS A 271 33.96 1.27 3.51
N ARG A 272 33.46 0.15 4.05
CA ARG A 272 33.28 -1.11 3.30
C ARG A 272 32.02 -1.11 2.44
N TYR A 273 31.10 -0.18 2.68
CA TYR A 273 29.79 -0.12 2.05
C TYR A 273 29.64 1.14 1.19
N VAL A 274 30.21 2.27 1.62
CA VAL A 274 30.05 3.57 0.97
C VAL A 274 31.36 4.33 0.87
N ASP A 275 31.48 5.14 -0.19
CA ASP A 275 32.54 6.15 -0.30
C ASP A 275 32.22 7.36 0.59
N LEU A 276 32.98 7.51 1.68
CA LEU A 276 32.79 8.59 2.65
C LEU A 276 33.47 9.87 2.17
N LYS A 277 32.75 10.66 1.38
CA LYS A 277 33.17 12.02 0.97
C LYS A 277 33.05 13.06 2.10
N GLU A 278 32.23 12.77 3.11
CA GLU A 278 32.03 13.62 4.29
C GLU A 278 32.06 12.79 5.59
N PRO A 279 32.46 13.40 6.73
CA PRO A 279 32.45 12.72 8.03
C PRO A 279 31.03 12.32 8.47
N VAL A 280 30.89 11.16 9.12
CA VAL A 280 29.57 10.65 9.52
C VAL A 280 29.11 11.32 10.81
N SER A 281 27.88 11.83 10.85
CA SER A 281 27.28 12.33 12.09
C SER A 281 26.59 11.19 12.82
N ILE A 282 27.09 10.79 13.99
CA ILE A 282 26.40 9.82 14.84
C ILE A 282 25.14 10.48 15.43
N PRO A 283 23.94 9.93 15.23
CA PRO A 283 22.73 10.47 15.85
C PRO A 283 22.81 10.38 17.38
N SER A 284 22.45 11.46 18.08
CA SER A 284 22.48 11.52 19.55
C SER A 284 21.34 10.75 20.24
N SER A 285 20.35 10.27 19.48
CA SER A 285 19.22 9.48 19.98
C SER A 285 19.12 8.14 19.27
N ARG A 286 18.71 7.09 20.00
CA ARG A 286 18.38 5.77 19.45
C ARG A 286 17.22 5.92 18.46
N TRP A 287 17.52 5.88 17.17
CA TRP A 287 16.51 5.55 16.18
C TRP A 287 16.41 4.02 16.15
N ILE A 288 15.48 3.49 16.95
CA ILE A 288 14.97 2.14 16.70
C ILE A 288 14.15 2.31 15.43
N SER A 289 14.61 1.72 14.32
CA SER A 289 13.78 1.53 13.15
C SER A 289 12.57 0.72 13.62
N THR A 290 11.46 1.41 13.88
CA THR A 290 10.21 0.74 14.19
C THR A 290 9.90 -0.14 13.01
N SER A 291 9.77 -1.45 13.26
CA SER A 291 9.39 -2.44 12.25
C SER A 291 8.32 -1.85 11.34
N PRO A 292 8.42 -2.01 10.01
CA PRO A 292 7.45 -1.43 9.09
C PRO A 292 6.05 -1.78 9.57
N ARG A 293 5.13 -0.81 9.49
CA ARG A 293 3.71 -1.04 9.81
C ARG A 293 3.17 -2.05 8.81
N ARG A 294 3.35 -3.35 9.07
CA ARG A 294 2.37 -4.35 8.65
C ARG A 294 1.11 -3.96 9.40
N VAL A 295 0.27 -3.16 8.74
CA VAL A 295 -1.13 -3.11 9.09
C VAL A 295 -1.65 -4.48 8.71
N ALA A 296 -1.48 -5.44 9.63
CA ALA A 296 -2.42 -6.52 9.74
C ALA A 296 -3.76 -5.80 9.90
N LEU A 297 -4.60 -5.86 8.87
CA LEU A 297 -6.00 -5.56 9.04
C LEU A 297 -6.46 -6.52 10.14
N SER A 298 -6.58 -6.01 11.37
CA SER A 298 -7.33 -6.71 12.38
C SER A 298 -8.70 -6.95 11.75
N LYS A 299 -9.03 -8.23 11.57
CA LYS A 299 -10.42 -8.63 11.42
C LYS A 299 -11.05 -8.41 12.79
N GLU A 300 -11.31 -7.15 13.13
CA GLU A 300 -12.34 -6.86 14.11
C GLU A 300 -13.64 -7.24 13.41
N GLU A 301 -14.08 -8.46 13.67
CA GLU A 301 -15.48 -8.81 13.56
C GLU A 301 -16.20 -7.94 14.59
N GLU A 302 -16.55 -6.71 14.20
CA GLU A 302 -17.54 -5.93 14.93
C GLU A 302 -18.82 -6.77 14.97
N ASP A 303 -19.20 -7.17 16.18
CA ASP A 303 -20.51 -7.73 16.47
C ASP A 303 -21.54 -6.78 15.87
N VAL A 304 -22.29 -7.27 14.88
CA VAL A 304 -23.32 -6.50 14.22
C VAL A 304 -24.48 -6.42 15.19
N GLU A 305 -24.49 -5.38 16.03
CA GLU A 305 -25.71 -4.90 16.67
C GLU A 305 -26.81 -4.82 15.60
N ASP A 306 -28.04 -5.20 15.94
CA ASP A 306 -29.19 -5.15 15.04
C ASP A 306 -29.52 -3.68 14.71
N THR A 307 -28.75 -3.11 13.79
CA THR A 307 -28.71 -1.67 13.55
C THR A 307 -29.88 -1.29 12.65
N CYS A 308 -30.79 -0.47 13.18
CA CYS A 308 -31.90 0.08 12.42
C CYS A 308 -31.43 1.29 11.59
N PHE A 309 -31.43 1.18 10.27
CA PHE A 309 -30.95 2.24 9.36
C PHE A 309 -32.02 3.24 8.90
N GLU A 310 -33.23 3.24 9.49
CA GLU A 310 -34.35 4.11 9.10
C GLU A 310 -33.98 5.61 9.13
N TYR A 311 -33.01 6.00 9.96
CA TYR A 311 -32.50 7.36 10.06
C TYR A 311 -31.89 7.85 8.71
N LEU A 312 -31.22 6.99 7.94
CA LEU A 312 -30.68 7.30 6.61
C LEU A 312 -31.77 7.59 5.56
N PHE A 313 -32.96 7.03 5.76
CA PHE A 313 -34.10 7.17 4.84
C PHE A 313 -35.04 8.31 5.27
N SER A 314 -35.16 8.54 6.58
CA SER A 314 -35.93 9.64 7.16
C SER A 314 -35.17 10.97 7.22
N GLY A 315 -33.83 10.96 7.08
CA GLY A 315 -32.97 12.14 7.12
C GLY A 315 -32.64 12.65 8.52
N ARG A 316 -32.81 11.79 9.52
CA ARG A 316 -32.36 12.01 10.90
C ARG A 316 -30.98 11.37 11.08
N THR A 317 -30.13 11.86 11.96
CA THR A 317 -28.84 11.19 12.25
C THR A 317 -29.04 9.94 13.10
N TYR A 318 -28.06 9.02 13.11
CA TYR A 318 -28.09 7.89 14.05
C TYR A 318 -28.20 8.38 15.50
N LYS A 319 -27.52 9.48 15.86
CA LYS A 319 -27.60 10.08 17.19
C LYS A 319 -29.03 10.54 17.51
N ASP A 320 -29.66 11.28 16.60
CA ASP A 320 -31.05 11.73 16.80
C ASP A 320 -32.03 10.55 16.92
N ALA A 321 -31.75 9.44 16.24
CA ALA A 321 -32.56 8.23 16.32
C ALA A 321 -32.33 7.44 17.62
N ALA A 322 -31.08 7.35 18.08
CA ALA A 322 -30.70 6.70 19.33
C ALA A 322 -31.24 7.45 20.56
N ASP A 323 -31.19 8.78 20.53
CA ASP A 323 -31.77 9.66 21.56
C ASP A 323 -33.31 9.50 21.67
N CYS A 324 -33.98 8.94 20.64
CA CYS A 324 -35.41 8.63 20.68
C CYS A 324 -35.74 7.20 21.17
N ILE A 325 -34.73 6.34 21.34
CA ILE A 325 -34.89 4.94 21.79
C ILE A 325 -34.69 4.82 23.31
N GLU A 326 -34.15 5.85 23.98
CA GLU A 326 -34.23 5.97 25.44
C GLU A 326 -35.67 6.32 25.89
N ILE A 327 -36.56 5.32 25.93
CA ILE A 327 -37.85 5.37 26.63
C ILE A 327 -38.07 4.07 27.42
#